data_AF-W7TBU0-F1
#
_entry.id   AF-W7TBU0-F1
#
_cell.length_a   1.000
_cell.length_b   1.000
_cell.length_c   1.000
_cell.angle_alpha   90.00
_cell.angle_beta   90.00
_cell.angle_gamma   90.00
#
_symmetry.space_group_name_H-M   'P 1'
#
loop_
_entity.id
_entity.type
_entity.pdbx_description
1 polymer ?
#
loop_
_entity_poly.entity_id
_entity_poly.type
_entity_poly.pdbx_seq_one_letter_code
_entity_poly.pdbx_strand_id
1 'polypeptide(L)'
;MLALLSGESYLDVIARLEPIIIEMERHREPLLIVGHQGILRIIYAFYMGLTRAQAPYVSIPLNCVVQLEPSAFHCHEERHILYTPTKALPTDGQDEPINKYEMMTDPQSH
;
A
#
# COMPACT_ATOMS: atom_id res chain seq x y z
N MET A 1 -9.99 -11.70 4.30
CA MET A 1 -10.09 -11.41 5.76
C MET A 1 -9.04 -12.24 6.48
N LEU A 2 -7.80 -11.75 6.53
CA LEU A 2 -6.71 -12.43 7.22
C LEU A 2 -6.54 -11.77 8.58
N ALA A 3 -7.16 -12.37 9.60
CA ALA A 3 -6.89 -12.06 10.98
C ALA A 3 -5.61 -12.82 11.37
N LEU A 4 -4.53 -12.11 11.67
CA LEU A 4 -3.42 -12.73 12.41
C LEU A 4 -3.97 -13.15 13.78
N LEU A 5 -3.65 -14.36 14.25
CA LEU A 5 -4.18 -14.89 15.51
C LEU A 5 -3.81 -13.94 16.67
N SER A 6 -4.84 -13.34 17.28
CA SER A 6 -4.77 -12.27 18.29
C SER A 6 -4.47 -10.84 17.74
N GLY A 7 -4.58 -10.65 16.43
CA GLY A 7 -4.13 -9.50 15.66
C GLY A 7 -5.24 -8.58 15.20
N GLU A 8 -4.92 -7.31 15.25
CA GLU A 8 -5.72 -6.21 14.70
C GLU A 8 -6.03 -6.45 13.21
N SER A 9 -7.29 -6.19 12.81
CA SER A 9 -7.70 -6.31 11.41
C SER A 9 -7.11 -5.17 10.57
N TYR A 10 -6.85 -5.40 9.29
CA TYR A 10 -6.54 -4.31 8.35
C TYR A 10 -7.63 -3.22 8.37
N LEU A 11 -8.89 -3.57 8.67
CA LEU A 11 -9.96 -2.60 8.84
C LEU A 11 -9.75 -1.69 10.05
N ASP A 12 -9.28 -2.23 11.17
CA ASP A 12 -9.01 -1.46 12.39
C ASP A 12 -7.81 -0.51 12.15
N VAL A 13 -6.78 -1.00 11.44
CA VAL A 13 -5.63 -0.18 11.04
C VAL A 13 -6.06 0.95 10.08
N ILE A 14 -6.91 0.66 9.09
CA ILE A 14 -7.47 1.67 8.17
C ILE A 14 -8.22 2.75 8.95
N ALA A 15 -9.10 2.37 9.88
CA ALA A 15 -9.86 3.30 10.69
C ALA A 15 -8.96 4.24 11.52
N ARG A 16 -7.82 3.73 12.02
CA ARG A 16 -6.85 4.55 12.75
C ARG A 16 -6.01 5.45 11.83
N LEU A 17 -5.76 5.04 10.59
CA LEU A 17 -4.99 5.82 9.61
C LEU A 17 -5.81 6.93 8.93
N GLU A 18 -7.14 6.83 8.93
CA GLU A 18 -8.04 7.82 8.32
C GLU A 18 -7.74 9.28 8.73
N PRO A 19 -7.60 9.65 10.02
CA PRO A 19 -7.23 11.02 10.39
C PRO A 19 -5.84 11.45 9.88
N ILE A 20 -4.90 10.50 9.77
CA ILE A 20 -3.55 10.79 9.28
C ILE A 20 -3.59 11.08 7.78
N ILE A 21 -4.39 10.32 7.02
CA ILE A 21 -4.58 10.55 5.58
C ILE A 21 -5.20 11.93 5.32
N ILE A 22 -6.23 12.31 6.09
CA ILE A 22 -6.86 13.63 5.97
C ILE A 22 -5.85 14.76 6.22
N GLU A 23 -5.03 14.63 7.26
CA GLU A 23 -3.96 15.61 7.50
C GLU A 23 -2.93 15.60 6.37
N MET A 24 -2.55 14.45 5.83
CA MET A 24 -1.63 14.36 4.70
C MET A 24 -2.16 15.07 3.45
N GLU A 25 -3.44 14.88 3.09
CA GLU A 25 -4.06 15.58 1.96
C GLU A 25 -4.17 17.09 2.17
N ARG A 26 -4.24 17.54 3.42
CA ARG A 26 -4.28 18.96 3.76
C ARG A 26 -2.93 19.65 3.56
N HIS A 27 -1.81 18.92 3.63
CA HIS A 27 -0.48 19.47 3.41
C HIS A 27 -0.20 19.60 1.90
N ARG A 28 0.25 20.79 1.48
CA ARG A 28 0.62 21.06 0.07
C ARG A 28 2.10 20.83 -0.25
N GLU A 29 2.90 20.58 0.77
CA GLU A 29 4.33 20.34 0.66
C GLU A 29 4.62 18.84 0.50
N PRO A 30 5.73 18.46 -0.15
CA PRO A 30 6.10 17.05 -0.28
C PRO A 30 6.32 16.40 1.08
N LEU A 31 5.69 15.24 1.32
CA LEU A 31 5.77 14.49 2.56
C LEU A 31 6.65 13.24 2.38
N LEU A 32 7.51 12.97 3.36
CA LEU A 32 8.26 11.71 3.47
C LEU A 32 7.71 10.88 4.63
N ILE A 33 7.21 9.69 4.32
CA ILE A 33 6.63 8.77 5.29
C ILE A 33 7.55 7.57 5.44
N VAL A 34 8.01 7.32 6.67
CA VAL A 34 8.82 6.16 7.03
C VAL A 34 8.06 5.33 8.04
N GLY A 35 7.81 4.07 7.72
CA GLY A 35 7.02 3.18 8.56
C GLY A 35 7.19 1.71 8.19
N HIS A 36 6.35 0.87 8.78
CA HIS A 36 6.33 -0.57 8.51
C HIS A 36 5.54 -0.88 7.23
N GLN A 37 5.92 -1.97 6.55
CA GLN A 37 5.30 -2.43 5.30
C GLN A 37 3.77 -2.50 5.33
N GLY A 38 3.14 -2.99 6.41
CA GLY A 38 1.69 -3.11 6.50
C GLY A 38 0.95 -1.76 6.49
N ILE A 39 1.54 -0.74 7.13
CA ILE A 39 0.99 0.63 7.14
C ILE A 39 1.19 1.27 5.77
N LEU A 40 2.38 1.12 5.20
CA LEU A 40 2.71 1.68 3.88
C LEU A 40 1.82 1.11 2.77
N ARG A 41 1.45 -0.18 2.83
CA ARG A 41 0.50 -0.82 1.91
C ARG A 41 -0.86 -0.13 1.91
N ILE A 42 -1.38 0.23 3.08
CA ILE A 42 -2.67 0.90 3.22
C ILE A 42 -2.61 2.31 2.64
N ILE A 43 -1.56 3.06 2.96
CA ILE A 43 -1.35 4.42 2.44
C ILE A 43 -1.20 4.39 0.92
N TYR A 44 -0.41 3.46 0.38
CA TYR A 44 -0.24 3.28 -1.05
C TYR A 44 -1.56 2.91 -1.74
N ALA A 45 -2.31 1.95 -1.18
CA ALA A 45 -3.60 1.54 -1.71
C ALA A 45 -4.60 2.70 -1.76
N PHE A 46 -4.58 3.60 -0.77
CA PHE A 46 -5.40 4.80 -0.76
C PHE A 46 -5.09 5.71 -1.96
N TYR A 47 -3.83 6.08 -2.18
CA TYR A 47 -3.44 6.95 -3.31
C TYR A 47 -3.59 6.31 -4.68
N MET A 48 -3.44 4.99 -4.78
CA MET A 48 -3.65 4.23 -6.03
C MET A 48 -5.11 3.89 -6.31
N GLY A 49 -6.04 4.25 -5.41
CA GLY A 49 -7.46 3.93 -5.57
C GLY A 49 -7.77 2.43 -5.51
N LEU A 50 -6.92 1.64 -4.84
CA LEU A 50 -7.13 0.20 -4.69
C LEU A 50 -8.19 -0.08 -3.62
N THR A 51 -8.92 -1.17 -3.81
CA THR A 51 -9.94 -1.58 -2.82
C THR A 51 -9.30 -2.04 -1.51
N ARG A 52 -10.05 -1.94 -0.41
CA ARG A 52 -9.63 -2.42 0.91
C ARG A 52 -9.25 -3.90 0.92
N ALA A 53 -9.84 -4.70 0.02
CA ALA A 53 -9.52 -6.11 -0.14
C ALA A 53 -8.18 -6.33 -0.85
N GLN A 54 -7.75 -5.40 -1.71
CA GLN A 54 -6.48 -5.47 -2.43
C GLN A 54 -5.31 -4.89 -1.62
N ALA A 55 -5.57 -3.95 -0.70
CA ALA A 55 -4.52 -3.29 0.09
C ALA A 55 -3.51 -4.24 0.76
N PRO A 56 -3.91 -5.37 1.39
CA PRO A 56 -2.96 -6.28 2.02
C PRO A 56 -1.99 -6.94 1.05
N TYR A 57 -2.37 -7.06 -0.23
CA TYR A 57 -1.64 -7.76 -1.29
C TYR A 57 -0.69 -6.87 -2.08
N VAL A 58 -0.64 -5.58 -1.76
CA VAL A 58 0.29 -4.65 -2.40
C VAL A 58 1.73 -4.99 -2.02
N SER A 59 2.60 -5.16 -3.01
CA SER A 59 4.03 -5.36 -2.79
C SER A 59 4.75 -4.01 -2.62
N ILE A 60 5.25 -3.79 -1.40
CA ILE A 60 6.11 -2.65 -1.02
C ILE A 60 7.50 -3.22 -0.71
N PRO A 61 8.44 -3.19 -1.67
CA PRO A 61 9.76 -3.79 -1.49
C PRO A 61 10.60 -3.01 -0.48
N LEU A 62 11.42 -3.75 0.26
CA LEU A 62 12.42 -3.15 1.15
C LEU A 62 13.50 -2.39 0.35
N ASN A 63 14.08 -1.37 0.97
CA ASN A 63 15.15 -0.52 0.40
C ASN A 63 14.74 0.24 -0.88
N CYS A 64 13.44 0.41 -1.09
CA CYS A 64 12.88 1.21 -2.16
C CYS A 64 12.12 2.40 -1.56
N VAL A 65 12.32 3.58 -2.13
CA VAL A 65 11.42 4.72 -1.93
C VAL A 65 10.42 4.72 -3.05
N VAL A 66 9.13 4.73 -2.71
CA VAL A 66 8.03 4.85 -3.66
C VAL A 66 7.56 6.30 -3.62
N GLN A 67 7.81 7.04 -4.69
CA GLN A 67 7.34 8.40 -4.88
C GLN A 67 5.96 8.35 -5.54
N LEU A 68 5.00 9.01 -4.91
CA LEU A 68 3.63 9.12 -5.37
C LEU A 68 3.31 10.57 -5.68
N GLU A 69 2.92 10.84 -6.92
CA GLU A 69 2.46 12.16 -7.36
C GLU A 69 0.96 12.07 -7.68
N PRO A 70 0.08 12.45 -6.75
CA PRO A 70 -1.36 12.43 -6.99
C PRO A 70 -1.74 13.50 -8.04
N SER A 71 -2.38 13.09 -9.12
CA SER A 71 -2.97 13.95 -10.15
C SER A 71 -4.49 13.71 -10.21
N ALA A 72 -5.22 14.56 -10.94
CA ALA A 72 -6.69 14.61 -10.93
C ALA A 72 -7.37 13.29 -11.35
N PHE A 73 -6.70 12.45 -12.15
CA PHE A 73 -7.27 11.21 -12.69
C PHE A 73 -6.33 9.99 -12.57
N HIS A 74 -5.07 10.21 -12.18
CA HIS A 74 -4.07 9.18 -12.06
C HIS A 74 -3.07 9.55 -10.97
N CYS A 75 -2.51 8.55 -10.29
CA CYS A 75 -1.35 8.74 -9.44
C CYS A 75 -0.11 8.29 -10.22
N HIS A 76 0.85 9.19 -10.42
CA HIS A 76 2.12 8.81 -11.00
C HIS A 76 2.99 8.17 -9.92
N GLU A 77 3.52 6.98 -10.23
CA GLU A 77 4.35 6.20 -9.32
C GLU A 77 5.76 6.11 -9.89
N GLU A 78 6.75 6.49 -9.07
CA GLU A 78 8.16 6.28 -9.37
C GLU A 78 8.84 5.51 -8.23
N ARG A 79 9.64 4.50 -8.57
CA ARG A 79 10.34 3.64 -7.60
C ARG A 79 11.82 3.89 -7.65
N HIS A 80 12.36 4.39 -6.55
CA HIS A 80 13.77 4.69 -6.36
C HIS A 80 14.40 3.60 -5.50
N ILE A 81 15.17 2.71 -6.11
CA ILE A 81 15.91 1.67 -5.39
C ILE A 81 17.13 2.34 -4.75
N LEU A 82 17.12 2.44 -3.41
CA LEU A 82 18.20 3.09 -2.67
C LEU A 82 19.40 2.17 -2.45
N TYR A 83 19.15 0.87 -2.33
CA TYR A 83 20.20 -0.10 -2.07
C TYR A 83 19.88 -1.42 -2.77
N THR A 84 20.80 -1.86 -3.62
CA THR A 84 20.77 -3.19 -4.20
C THR A 84 21.74 -4.07 -3.40
N PRO A 85 21.24 -5.00 -2.59
CA PRO A 85 22.09 -5.90 -1.81
C PRO A 85 22.83 -6.84 -2.76
N THR A 86 24.15 -6.99 -2.58
CA THR A 86 25.01 -7.93 -3.35
C THR A 86 24.61 -9.40 -3.15
N LYS A 87 23.85 -9.69 -2.08
CA LYS A 87 23.32 -11.00 -1.75
C LYS A 87 21.80 -10.93 -1.78
N ALA A 88 21.13 -11.90 -2.41
CA ALA A 88 19.67 -11.98 -2.41
C ALA A 88 19.16 -11.89 -0.96
N LEU A 89 18.35 -10.86 -0.67
CA LEU A 89 17.70 -10.74 0.63
C LEU A 89 16.73 -11.92 0.78
N PRO A 90 16.53 -12.42 2.02
CA PRO A 90 15.43 -13.33 2.29
C PRO A 90 14.13 -12.74 1.75
N THR A 91 13.33 -13.55 1.06
CA THR A 91 11.97 -13.17 0.69
C THR A 91 11.26 -12.74 1.97
N ASP A 92 10.65 -11.56 1.99
CA ASP A 92 9.97 -11.03 3.18
C ASP A 92 8.77 -11.89 3.62
N GLY A 93 8.41 -12.91 2.83
CA GLY A 93 7.33 -13.84 3.10
C GLY A 93 5.97 -13.17 2.97
N GLN A 94 5.92 -12.00 2.33
CA GLN A 94 4.70 -11.19 2.16
C GLN A 94 4.25 -11.07 0.72
N ASP A 95 4.99 -11.65 -0.23
CA ASP A 95 4.55 -11.86 -1.61
C ASP A 95 3.50 -12.97 -1.65
N GLU A 96 2.26 -12.66 -1.28
CA GLU A 96 1.14 -13.53 -1.63
C GLU A 96 0.92 -13.48 -3.16
N PRO A 97 0.68 -14.63 -3.81
CA PRO A 97 0.56 -14.67 -5.27
C PRO A 97 -0.60 -13.81 -5.75
N ILE A 98 -0.30 -12.89 -6.67
CA ILE A 98 -1.21 -11.93 -7.33
C ILE A 98 -2.39 -12.64 -8.03
N ASN A 99 -2.28 -13.95 -8.29
CA ASN A 99 -3.24 -14.72 -9.09
C ASN A 99 -4.47 -15.21 -8.30
N LYS A 100 -5.29 -14.29 -7.78
CA LYS A 100 -6.68 -14.59 -7.37
C LYS A 100 -7.73 -13.58 -7.85
N TYR A 101 -7.34 -12.43 -8.41
CA TYR A 101 -8.29 -11.37 -8.80
C TYR A 101 -8.56 -11.23 -10.31
N GLU A 102 -7.88 -11.97 -11.18
CA GLU A 102 -8.27 -12.04 -12.60
C GLU A 102 -9.57 -12.85 -12.85
N MET A 103 -10.37 -13.16 -11.82
CA MET A 103 -11.64 -13.89 -11.97
C MET A 103 -12.87 -13.29 -11.26
N MET A 104 -12.87 -12.01 -10.89
CA MET A 104 -14.12 -11.31 -10.52
C MET A 104 -14.16 -9.92 -11.18
N THR A 105 -14.39 -9.90 -12.50
CA THR A 105 -15.11 -8.78 -13.10
C THR A 105 -16.55 -8.86 -12.61
N ASP A 106 -16.87 -8.22 -11.49
CA ASP A 106 -18.26 -7.97 -11.17
C ASP A 106 -18.78 -6.88 -12.14
N PRO A 107 -19.84 -7.16 -12.91
CA PRO A 107 -20.43 -6.17 -13.79
C PRO A 107 -21.20 -5.15 -12.95
N GLN A 108 -20.68 -3.91 -12.91
CA GLN A 108 -21.35 -2.68 -12.47
C GLN A 108 -21.96 -2.64 -11.05
N SER A 109 -21.51 -1.67 -10.25
CA SER A 109 -22.43 -0.97 -9.35
C SER A 109 -21.98 0.47 -9.12
N HIS A 110 -22.92 1.38 -9.37
CA HIS A 110 -22.93 2.79 -9.01
C HIS A 110 -22.56 3.08 -7.56
#